data_AF-A0A538EDD6-F1
#
_entry.id   AF-A0A538EDD6-F1
#
_cell.length_a   1.000
_cell.length_b   1.000
_cell.length_c   1.000
_cell.angle_alpha   90.00
_cell.angle_beta   90.00
_cell.angle_gamma   90.00
#
_symmetry.space_group_name_H-M   'P 1'
#
loop_
_entity.id
_entity.type
_entity.pdbx_description
1 polymer ?
#
loop_
_entity_poly.entity_id
_entity_poly.type
_entity_poly.pdbx_seq_one_letter_code
_entity_poly.pdbx_strand_id
1 'polypeptide(L)'
;MRHKLTVLLACGCALGALVSAATLRADPGPDPEPTTTTTTTETAPAPDLDLIGRLIQRHRQDVWRWERVMGRPLTRSLTSAPTDPQLQVAAWHRLALKMRRRALNVPHRAAWLCIHRYEGSWSDPNPPYYGGLQMDLHFQRTYAPALLRLKGTADHWTPLEQMWAAERAHRSGRGFYPWPNTARYCGLI
;
A
#
# COMPACT_ATOMS: atom_id res chain seq x y z
N MET A 1 13.79 41.85 -7.22
CA MET A 1 15.01 41.67 -6.40
C MET A 1 14.96 40.23 -5.86
N ARG A 2 15.40 39.21 -6.63
CA ARG A 2 16.75 38.57 -6.60
C ARG A 2 17.26 38.43 -5.14
N HIS A 3 17.47 37.24 -4.56
CA HIS A 3 18.26 36.13 -5.09
C HIS A 3 17.86 34.74 -4.55
N LYS A 4 18.01 33.74 -5.43
CA LYS A 4 18.07 32.29 -5.13
C LYS A 4 19.53 31.95 -4.77
N LEU A 5 19.75 31.08 -3.79
CA LEU A 5 21.06 30.49 -3.49
C LEU A 5 20.97 28.98 -3.60
N THR A 6 21.51 28.47 -4.70
CA THR A 6 21.74 27.06 -5.01
C THR A 6 23.21 26.80 -4.72
N VAL A 7 23.54 25.82 -3.88
CA VAL A 7 24.93 25.36 -3.68
C VAL A 7 25.06 23.98 -4.31
N LEU A 8 25.76 23.94 -5.44
CA LEU A 8 26.32 22.75 -6.08
C LEU A 8 27.75 22.58 -5.54
N LEU A 9 28.08 21.39 -5.04
CA LEU A 9 29.45 21.01 -4.74
C LEU A 9 29.87 19.93 -5.74
N ALA A 10 30.84 20.27 -6.59
CA ALA A 10 31.57 19.34 -7.45
C ALA A 10 33.07 19.56 -7.21
N CYS A 11 33.78 18.47 -6.93
CA CYS A 11 35.24 18.32 -6.92
C CYS A 11 35.48 16.81 -7.05
N GLY A 12 36.29 16.24 -7.92
CA GLY A 12 37.35 16.78 -8.77
C GLY A 12 38.50 15.78 -8.76
N CYS A 13 38.75 15.17 -9.93
CA CYS A 13 40.02 14.62 -10.42
C CYS A 13 40.76 13.50 -9.65
N ALA A 14 40.97 12.37 -10.33
CA ALA A 14 42.29 11.74 -10.39
C ALA A 14 42.49 11.03 -11.74
N LEU A 15 43.54 11.48 -12.45
CA LEU A 15 44.10 10.98 -13.70
C LEU A 15 45.17 9.92 -13.43
N GLY A 16 45.45 9.09 -14.44
CA GLY A 16 46.69 8.31 -14.61
C GLY A 16 46.46 6.79 -14.63
N ALA A 17 47.01 5.98 -15.52
CA ALA A 17 48.04 6.20 -16.53
C ALA A 17 47.92 5.14 -17.65
N LEU A 18 48.32 5.53 -18.85
CA LEU A 18 48.60 4.66 -19.99
C LEU A 18 49.87 3.85 -19.71
N VAL A 19 49.84 2.53 -19.94
CA VAL A 19 51.05 1.72 -20.11
C VAL A 19 50.88 0.75 -21.28
N SER A 20 51.60 1.09 -22.34
CA SER A 20 52.35 0.27 -23.30
C SER A 20 51.79 -1.05 -23.81
N ALA A 21 51.54 -1.07 -25.12
CA ALA A 21 51.51 -2.25 -25.95
C ALA A 21 52.90 -2.94 -25.95
N ALA A 22 52.92 -4.23 -25.59
CA ALA A 22 54.00 -5.14 -25.93
C ALA A 22 53.44 -6.17 -26.91
N THR A 23 53.72 -5.99 -28.20
CA THR A 23 53.52 -7.05 -29.19
C THR A 23 54.65 -8.07 -29.04
N LEU A 24 54.45 -9.07 -28.17
CA LEU A 24 55.19 -10.32 -28.28
C LEU A 24 54.66 -11.07 -29.50
N ARG A 25 55.52 -11.21 -30.52
CA ARG A 25 55.32 -12.12 -31.64
C ARG A 25 55.62 -13.52 -31.12
N ALA A 26 54.57 -14.32 -30.90
CA ALA A 26 54.69 -15.74 -30.66
C ALA A 26 54.91 -16.47 -31.99
N ASP A 27 55.81 -17.44 -31.97
CA ASP A 27 56.07 -18.44 -33.01
C ASP A 27 54.77 -19.21 -33.35
N PRO A 28 54.51 -19.60 -34.61
CA PRO A 28 53.33 -20.40 -34.94
C PRO A 28 53.55 -21.84 -34.44
N GLY A 29 53.10 -22.11 -33.22
CA GLY A 29 52.89 -23.47 -32.73
C GLY A 29 51.77 -24.18 -33.52
N PRO A 30 51.76 -25.52 -33.56
CA PRO A 30 50.80 -26.30 -34.34
C PRO A 30 49.35 -26.00 -33.94
N ASP A 31 48.46 -26.05 -34.92
CA ASP A 31 47.05 -25.68 -34.82
C ASP A 31 46.37 -26.19 -33.54
N PRO A 32 45.63 -25.34 -32.80
CA PRO A 32 44.88 -25.79 -31.64
C PRO A 32 43.73 -26.70 -32.08
N GLU A 33 43.73 -27.90 -31.50
CA GLU A 33 42.66 -28.88 -31.53
C GLU A 33 41.31 -28.22 -31.16
N PRO A 34 40.18 -28.57 -31.81
CA PRO A 34 38.89 -27.95 -31.55
C PRO A 34 38.50 -28.16 -30.08
N THR A 35 38.68 -27.11 -29.29
CA THR A 35 38.27 -27.10 -27.88
C THR A 35 36.75 -27.07 -27.86
N THR A 36 36.15 -28.21 -27.59
CA THR A 36 34.72 -28.37 -27.32
C THR A 36 34.39 -27.52 -26.09
N THR A 37 33.98 -26.27 -26.33
CA THR A 37 33.47 -25.37 -25.29
C THR A 37 32.15 -25.97 -24.82
N THR A 38 32.20 -26.65 -23.69
CA THR A 38 31.00 -27.15 -23.03
C THR A 38 30.33 -25.93 -22.41
N THR A 39 29.39 -25.32 -23.15
CA THR A 39 28.47 -24.32 -22.62
C THR A 39 27.63 -24.99 -21.55
N THR A 40 28.07 -24.92 -20.29
CA THR A 40 27.25 -25.29 -19.14
C THR A 40 26.11 -24.30 -19.10
N THR A 41 24.94 -24.70 -19.61
CA THR A 41 23.68 -23.99 -19.39
C THR A 41 23.41 -24.03 -17.89
N GLU A 42 23.86 -22.99 -17.19
CA GLU A 42 23.52 -22.73 -15.79
C GLU A 42 22.00 -22.59 -15.70
N THR A 43 21.33 -23.69 -15.37
CA THR A 43 19.89 -23.74 -15.24
C THR A 43 19.56 -22.95 -13.98
N ALA A 44 18.86 -21.82 -14.16
CA ALA A 44 18.42 -20.99 -13.05
C ALA A 44 17.70 -21.87 -12.01
N PRO A 45 17.95 -21.66 -10.70
CA PRO A 45 17.35 -22.48 -9.66
C PRO A 45 15.83 -22.45 -9.78
N ALA A 46 15.20 -23.63 -9.64
CA ALA A 46 13.76 -23.76 -9.67
C ALA A 46 13.11 -22.83 -8.61
N PRO A 47 11.95 -22.22 -8.91
CA PRO A 47 11.31 -21.31 -7.99
C PRO A 47 10.86 -22.01 -6.69
N ASP A 48 11.17 -21.40 -5.54
CA ASP A 48 10.66 -21.82 -4.23
C ASP A 48 9.14 -21.57 -4.15
N LEU A 49 8.37 -22.62 -4.42
CA LEU A 49 6.91 -22.56 -4.45
C LEU A 49 6.30 -22.24 -3.08
N ASP A 50 6.94 -22.64 -1.99
CA ASP A 50 6.47 -22.35 -0.63
C ASP A 50 6.61 -20.87 -0.30
N LEU A 51 7.75 -20.27 -0.66
CA LEU A 51 7.95 -18.82 -0.53
C LEU A 51 6.93 -18.06 -1.36
N ILE A 52 6.70 -18.47 -2.62
CA ILE A 52 5.70 -17.85 -3.49
C ILE A 52 4.29 -17.92 -2.86
N GLY A 53 3.90 -19.08 -2.34
CA GLY A 53 2.63 -19.26 -1.64
C GLY A 53 2.46 -18.30 -0.46
N ARG A 54 3.51 -18.16 0.37
CA ARG A 54 3.51 -17.21 1.51
C ARG A 54 3.39 -15.75 1.05
N LEU A 55 4.06 -15.37 -0.03
CA LEU A 55 4.00 -14.01 -0.58
C LEU A 55 2.61 -13.68 -1.13
N ILE A 56 2.00 -14.60 -1.89
CA ILE A 56 0.63 -14.46 -2.38
C ILE A 56 -0.33 -14.27 -1.20
N GLN A 57 -0.22 -15.12 -0.17
CA GLN A 57 -1.14 -15.05 0.96
C GLN A 57 -0.99 -13.74 1.76
N ARG A 58 0.23 -13.24 1.94
CA ARG A 58 0.49 -11.94 2.57
C ARG A 58 -0.21 -10.82 1.81
N HIS A 59 -0.05 -10.75 0.49
CA HIS A 59 -0.70 -9.72 -0.32
C HIS A 59 -2.23 -9.85 -0.34
N ARG A 60 -2.78 -11.07 -0.33
CA ARG A 60 -4.23 -11.30 -0.18
C ARG A 60 -4.75 -10.77 1.15
N GLN A 61 -4.04 -11.02 2.25
CA GLN A 61 -4.41 -10.48 3.56
C GLN A 61 -4.44 -8.96 3.57
N ASP A 62 -3.47 -8.29 2.93
CA ASP A 62 -3.45 -6.83 2.79
C ASP A 62 -4.63 -6.31 1.96
N VAL A 63 -4.94 -6.96 0.84
CA VAL A 63 -6.11 -6.64 0.01
C VAL A 63 -7.39 -6.75 0.85
N TRP A 64 -7.59 -7.88 1.53
CA TRP A 64 -8.79 -8.12 2.32
C TRP A 64 -8.90 -7.22 3.54
N ARG A 65 -7.78 -6.85 4.16
CA ARG A 65 -7.76 -5.86 5.23
C ARG A 65 -8.39 -4.56 4.74
N TRP A 66 -7.88 -4.01 3.63
CA TRP A 66 -8.37 -2.74 3.11
C TRP A 66 -9.78 -2.84 2.53
N GLU A 67 -10.16 -3.96 1.91
CA GLU A 67 -11.54 -4.18 1.46
C GLU A 67 -12.53 -4.19 2.62
N ARG A 68 -12.21 -4.85 3.75
CA ARG A 68 -13.05 -4.80 4.97
C ARG A 68 -13.15 -3.39 5.52
N VAL A 69 -12.02 -2.67 5.61
CA VAL A 69 -12.00 -1.27 6.07
C VAL A 69 -12.86 -0.39 5.18
N MET A 70 -12.89 -0.60 3.86
CA MET A 70 -13.70 0.18 2.92
C MET A 70 -15.16 -0.32 2.78
N GLY A 71 -15.48 -1.49 3.33
CA GLY A 71 -16.75 -2.20 3.15
C GLY A 71 -16.98 -2.71 1.73
N ARG A 72 -15.92 -3.15 1.05
CA ARG A 72 -16.00 -3.75 -0.29
C ARG A 72 -16.06 -5.28 -0.17
N PRO A 73 -16.68 -5.98 -1.15
CA PRO A 73 -16.60 -7.43 -1.24
C PRO A 73 -15.14 -7.89 -1.31
N LEU A 74 -14.85 -9.05 -0.69
CA LEU A 74 -13.50 -9.60 -0.67
C LEU A 74 -13.11 -10.18 -2.02
N THR A 75 -11.98 -9.75 -2.58
CA THR A 75 -11.43 -10.31 -3.81
C THR A 75 -10.83 -11.69 -3.53
N ARG A 76 -11.55 -12.77 -3.85
CA ARG A 76 -11.11 -14.15 -3.56
C ARG A 76 -10.08 -14.68 -4.56
N SER A 77 -10.21 -14.28 -5.82
CA SER A 77 -9.36 -14.65 -6.97
C SER A 77 -9.15 -13.45 -7.89
N LEU A 78 -8.12 -13.52 -8.74
CA LEU A 78 -7.88 -12.52 -9.79
C LEU A 78 -8.66 -12.93 -11.05
N THR A 79 -9.36 -11.98 -11.69
CA THR A 79 -10.13 -12.23 -12.92
C THR A 79 -9.27 -12.80 -14.06
N SER A 80 -8.03 -12.37 -14.15
CA SER A 80 -7.03 -12.86 -15.12
C SER A 80 -5.75 -13.19 -14.38
N ALA A 81 -5.76 -14.31 -13.65
CA ALA A 81 -4.60 -14.79 -12.89
C ALA A 81 -3.53 -15.32 -13.86
N PRO A 82 -2.29 -14.81 -13.81
CA PRO A 82 -1.19 -15.39 -14.60
C PRO A 82 -0.92 -16.85 -14.23
N THR A 83 -0.46 -17.67 -15.17
CA THR A 83 -0.04 -19.05 -14.88
C THR A 83 1.31 -19.09 -14.16
N ASP A 84 2.22 -18.18 -14.52
CA ASP A 84 3.53 -18.04 -13.89
C ASP A 84 3.39 -17.62 -12.41
N PRO A 85 3.94 -18.39 -11.46
CA PRO A 85 3.83 -18.10 -10.03
C PRO A 85 4.41 -16.74 -9.59
N GLN A 86 5.51 -16.29 -10.20
CA GLN A 86 6.10 -14.98 -9.91
C GLN A 86 5.21 -13.85 -10.41
N LEU A 87 4.60 -14.03 -11.60
CA LEU A 87 3.62 -13.07 -12.12
C LEU A 87 2.36 -13.00 -11.24
N GLN A 88 1.94 -14.11 -10.63
CA GLN A 88 0.84 -14.10 -9.65
C GLN A 88 1.18 -13.27 -8.42
N VAL A 89 2.40 -13.41 -7.86
CA VAL A 89 2.87 -12.57 -6.74
C VAL A 89 2.80 -11.10 -7.12
N ALA A 90 3.36 -10.73 -8.28
CA ALA A 90 3.36 -9.36 -8.77
C ALA A 90 1.93 -8.82 -9.00
N ALA A 91 1.00 -9.64 -9.47
CA ALA A 91 -0.40 -9.26 -9.63
C ALA A 91 -1.09 -8.97 -8.29
N TRP A 92 -0.93 -9.84 -7.30
CA TRP A 92 -1.48 -9.64 -5.96
C TRP A 92 -0.84 -8.44 -5.24
N HIS A 93 0.48 -8.26 -5.39
CA HIS A 93 1.18 -7.10 -4.83
C HIS A 93 0.62 -5.79 -5.40
N ARG A 94 0.44 -5.68 -6.73
CA ARG A 94 -0.16 -4.51 -7.38
C ARG A 94 -1.57 -4.24 -6.87
N LEU A 95 -2.38 -5.30 -6.69
CA LEU A 95 -3.72 -5.15 -6.14
C LEU A 95 -3.70 -4.65 -4.68
N ALA A 96 -2.80 -5.16 -3.85
CA ALA A 96 -2.61 -4.71 -2.47
C ALA A 96 -2.27 -3.22 -2.41
N LEU A 97 -1.31 -2.77 -3.23
CA LEU A 97 -0.94 -1.36 -3.34
C LEU A 97 -2.12 -0.49 -3.81
N LYS A 98 -2.90 -0.97 -4.80
CA LYS A 98 -4.10 -0.28 -5.29
C LYS A 98 -5.15 -0.14 -4.19
N MET A 99 -5.43 -1.20 -3.43
CA MET A 99 -6.41 -1.15 -2.34
C MET A 99 -5.94 -0.27 -1.18
N ARG A 100 -4.64 -0.32 -0.82
CA ARG A 100 -4.06 0.60 0.16
C ARG A 100 -4.21 2.06 -0.28
N ARG A 101 -3.86 2.37 -1.53
CA ARG A 101 -4.01 3.74 -2.07
C ARG A 101 -5.46 4.20 -2.01
N ARG A 102 -6.43 3.35 -2.37
CA ARG A 102 -7.86 3.67 -2.23
C ARG A 102 -8.26 3.90 -0.79
N ALA A 103 -7.84 3.03 0.13
CA ALA A 103 -8.19 3.15 1.54
C ALA A 103 -7.67 4.45 2.17
N LEU A 104 -6.48 4.90 1.79
CA LEU A 104 -5.91 6.18 2.26
C LEU A 104 -6.65 7.41 1.71
N ASN A 105 -7.32 7.27 0.56
CA ASN A 105 -8.10 8.34 -0.07
C ASN A 105 -9.60 8.18 0.26
N VAL A 106 -9.96 8.40 1.53
CA VAL A 106 -11.36 8.39 1.95
C VAL A 106 -12.12 9.50 1.23
N PRO A 107 -13.26 9.22 0.58
CA PRO A 107 -14.15 10.28 0.12
C PRO A 107 -14.59 11.17 1.28
N HIS A 108 -14.82 12.46 1.00
CA HIS A 108 -15.19 13.46 2.01
C HIS A 108 -14.23 13.56 3.22
N ARG A 109 -12.96 13.16 3.08
CA ARG A 109 -11.97 13.20 4.17
C ARG A 109 -11.93 14.55 4.89
N ALA A 110 -11.96 15.65 4.15
CA ALA A 110 -11.95 16.99 4.74
C ALA A 110 -13.21 17.26 5.59
N ALA A 111 -14.38 16.79 5.15
CA ALA A 111 -15.63 16.90 5.89
C ALA A 111 -15.58 16.07 7.19
N TRP A 112 -15.10 14.82 7.12
CA TRP A 112 -14.94 13.99 8.31
C TRP A 112 -13.97 14.58 9.32
N LEU A 113 -12.86 15.18 8.86
CA LEU A 113 -11.92 15.88 9.73
C LEU A 113 -12.52 17.16 10.32
N CYS A 114 -13.36 17.89 9.58
CA CYS A 114 -14.09 19.03 10.12
C CYS A 114 -15.08 18.60 11.20
N ILE A 115 -15.82 17.50 10.97
CA ILE A 115 -16.75 16.97 11.96
C ILE A 115 -15.98 16.57 13.22
N HIS A 116 -14.95 15.75 13.07
CA HIS A 116 -14.11 15.31 14.19
C HIS A 116 -13.61 16.47 15.07
N ARG A 117 -13.24 17.62 14.47
CA ARG A 117 -12.76 18.81 15.20
C ARG A 117 -13.74 19.28 16.29
N TYR A 118 -15.04 19.05 16.12
CA TYR A 118 -16.08 19.50 17.05
C TYR A 118 -16.71 18.36 17.87
N GLU A 119 -16.44 17.11 17.53
CA GLU A 119 -17.11 15.95 18.14
C GLU A 119 -16.32 15.40 19.35
N GLY A 120 -15.10 14.91 19.15
CA GLY A 120 -14.36 14.26 20.23
C GLY A 120 -12.97 13.77 19.85
N SER A 121 -12.20 13.27 20.81
CA SER A 121 -10.89 12.65 20.55
C SER A 121 -11.05 11.36 19.76
N TRP A 122 -10.10 11.05 18.86
CA TRP A 122 -10.10 9.78 18.10
C TRP A 122 -10.19 8.55 19.01
N SER A 123 -9.65 8.64 20.22
CA SER A 123 -9.62 7.56 21.21
C SER A 123 -10.58 7.78 22.38
N ASP A 124 -11.66 8.55 22.21
CA ASP A 124 -12.64 8.80 23.28
C ASP A 124 -13.41 7.51 23.64
N PRO A 125 -13.22 6.94 24.85
CA PRO A 125 -13.86 5.68 25.23
C PRO A 125 -15.22 5.88 25.92
N ASN A 126 -15.68 7.12 26.09
CA ASN A 126 -16.77 7.43 27.01
C ASN A 126 -18.15 7.09 26.41
N PRO A 127 -18.92 6.14 26.99
CA PRO A 127 -20.27 5.87 26.53
C PRO A 127 -21.17 7.11 26.64
N PRO A 128 -22.17 7.27 25.74
CA PRO A 128 -22.64 6.28 24.77
C PRO A 128 -22.03 6.39 23.36
N TYR A 129 -21.12 7.33 23.13
CA TYR A 129 -20.55 7.64 21.81
C TYR A 129 -19.04 7.47 21.84
N TYR A 130 -18.49 6.76 20.85
CA TYR A 130 -17.08 6.36 20.90
C TYR A 130 -16.29 6.95 19.74
N GLY A 131 -15.03 7.26 20.03
CA GLY A 131 -14.04 7.73 19.07
C GLY A 131 -14.32 9.14 18.54
N GLY A 132 -13.49 9.57 17.59
CA GLY A 132 -13.41 10.98 17.19
C GLY A 132 -14.60 11.48 16.37
N LEU A 133 -15.45 10.57 15.90
CA LEU A 133 -16.72 10.89 15.24
C LEU A 133 -17.92 10.54 16.12
N GLN A 134 -17.72 10.31 17.44
CA GLN A 134 -18.79 10.10 18.41
C GLN A 134 -19.87 9.12 17.91
N MET A 135 -19.45 7.91 17.51
CA MET A 135 -20.34 6.90 16.93
C MET A 135 -20.95 6.01 18.02
N ASP A 136 -22.28 5.89 18.06
CA ASP A 136 -22.93 4.93 18.97
C ASP A 136 -22.77 3.47 18.52
N LEU A 137 -23.09 2.52 19.39
CA LEU A 137 -22.96 1.09 19.10
C LEU A 137 -23.84 0.62 17.93
N HIS A 138 -25.02 1.19 17.72
CA HIS A 138 -25.87 0.82 16.59
C HIS A 138 -25.23 1.27 15.27
N PHE A 139 -24.74 2.51 15.21
CA PHE A 139 -23.99 3.03 14.08
C PHE A 139 -22.77 2.15 13.77
N GLN A 140 -21.99 1.80 14.79
CA GLN A 140 -20.82 0.94 14.65
C GLN A 140 -21.16 -0.46 14.15
N ARG A 141 -22.26 -1.07 14.64
CA ARG A 141 -22.74 -2.38 14.17
C ARG A 141 -23.19 -2.34 12.72
N THR A 142 -23.95 -1.33 12.34
CA THR A 142 -24.51 -1.18 11.00
C THR A 142 -23.42 -0.86 9.98
N TYR A 143 -22.55 0.09 10.31
CA TYR A 143 -21.59 0.64 9.38
C TYR A 143 -20.17 0.19 9.60
N ALA A 144 -19.85 -0.69 10.53
CA ALA A 144 -18.49 -1.22 10.69
C ALA A 144 -18.43 -2.58 11.41
N PRO A 145 -19.29 -3.56 11.06
CA PRO A 145 -19.46 -4.78 11.86
C PRO A 145 -18.17 -5.58 12.03
N ALA A 146 -17.32 -5.60 10.99
CA ALA A 146 -16.03 -6.30 11.05
C ALA A 146 -15.05 -5.62 12.02
N LEU A 147 -15.02 -4.29 12.07
CA LEU A 147 -14.16 -3.55 12.99
C LEU A 147 -14.66 -3.71 14.42
N LEU A 148 -15.97 -3.58 14.63
CA LEU A 148 -16.57 -3.76 15.95
C LEU A 148 -16.27 -5.14 16.53
N ARG A 149 -16.38 -6.20 15.73
CA ARG A 149 -16.09 -7.58 16.18
C ARG A 149 -14.59 -7.81 16.45
N LEU A 150 -13.70 -7.22 15.65
CA LEU A 150 -12.26 -7.50 15.73
C LEU A 150 -11.52 -6.59 16.72
N LYS A 151 -12.04 -5.39 16.97
CA LYS A 151 -11.36 -4.34 17.73
C LYS A 151 -12.19 -3.79 18.90
N GLY A 152 -13.47 -4.13 19.02
CA GLY A 152 -14.36 -3.45 19.94
C GLY A 152 -14.79 -2.08 19.40
N THR A 153 -15.04 -1.13 20.27
CA THR A 153 -15.63 0.18 19.93
C THR A 153 -14.69 1.10 19.14
N ALA A 154 -15.27 2.18 18.60
CA ALA A 154 -14.59 3.08 17.66
C ALA A 154 -13.32 3.73 18.21
N ASP A 155 -13.18 3.88 19.52
CA ASP A 155 -11.98 4.37 20.19
C ASP A 155 -10.75 3.47 19.99
N HIS A 156 -10.96 2.18 19.68
CA HIS A 156 -9.89 1.26 19.30
C HIS A 156 -9.60 1.24 17.79
N TRP A 157 -10.34 2.01 17.00
CA TRP A 157 -10.18 2.07 15.54
C TRP A 157 -9.26 3.22 15.17
N THR A 158 -8.47 3.04 14.12
CA THR A 158 -7.68 4.14 13.55
C THR A 158 -8.60 5.25 13.03
N PRO A 159 -8.16 6.51 12.97
CA PRO A 159 -8.93 7.59 12.36
C PRO A 159 -9.45 7.26 10.95
N LEU A 160 -8.63 6.55 10.17
CA LEU A 160 -9.00 6.11 8.83
C LEU A 160 -10.17 5.13 8.83
N GLU A 161 -10.19 4.19 9.77
CA GLU A 161 -11.26 3.20 9.92
C GLU A 161 -12.57 3.85 10.38
N GLN A 162 -12.49 4.82 11.30
CA GLN A 162 -13.63 5.63 11.73
C GLN A 162 -14.22 6.43 10.56
N MET A 163 -13.38 7.12 9.78
CA MET A 163 -13.83 7.86 8.59
C MET A 163 -14.46 6.93 7.54
N TRP A 164 -13.96 5.71 7.34
CA TRP A 164 -14.61 4.76 6.43
C TRP A 164 -15.95 4.24 6.95
N ALA A 165 -16.14 4.13 8.26
CA ALA A 165 -17.45 3.84 8.84
C ALA A 165 -18.44 4.98 8.55
N ALA A 166 -18.02 6.22 8.76
CA ALA A 166 -18.82 7.41 8.42
C ALA A 166 -19.13 7.49 6.92
N GLU A 167 -18.15 7.24 6.06
CA GLU A 167 -18.33 7.23 4.62
C GLU A 167 -19.29 6.12 4.15
N ARG A 168 -19.39 4.99 4.87
CA ARG A 168 -20.42 3.98 4.59
C ARG A 168 -21.81 4.48 4.95
N ALA A 169 -21.97 5.14 6.09
CA ALA A 169 -23.25 5.74 6.46
C ALA A 169 -23.69 6.82 5.47
N HIS A 170 -22.74 7.66 5.03
CA HIS A 170 -22.97 8.67 4.01
C HIS A 170 -23.51 8.05 2.71
N ARG A 171 -22.81 7.05 2.18
CA ARG A 171 -23.19 6.33 0.95
C ARG A 171 -24.47 5.50 1.08
N SER A 172 -24.90 5.16 2.29
CA SER A 172 -26.18 4.48 2.52
C SER A 172 -27.38 5.44 2.58
N GLY A 173 -27.19 6.71 2.21
CA GLY A 173 -28.24 7.73 2.20
C GLY A 173 -28.38 8.54 3.48
N ARG A 174 -27.57 8.31 4.52
CA ARG A 174 -27.62 9.15 5.74
C ARG A 174 -26.97 10.53 5.54
N GLY A 175 -26.16 10.72 4.49
CA GLY A 175 -25.40 11.95 4.30
C GLY A 175 -24.56 12.31 5.54
N PHE A 176 -24.54 13.60 5.91
CA PHE A 176 -23.90 14.10 7.13
C PHE A 176 -24.86 14.25 8.32
N TYR A 177 -26.13 13.85 8.17
CA TYR A 177 -27.17 13.98 9.19
C TYR A 177 -26.95 13.21 10.52
N PRO A 178 -26.06 12.20 10.63
CA PRO A 178 -25.69 11.67 11.95
C PRO A 178 -25.02 12.71 12.87
N TRP A 179 -24.46 13.79 12.30
CA TRP A 179 -23.80 14.88 13.02
C TRP A 179 -24.46 16.23 12.72
N PRO A 180 -25.73 16.46 13.07
CA PRO A 180 -26.53 17.54 12.48
C PRO A 180 -26.03 18.95 12.85
N ASN A 181 -25.55 19.16 14.07
CA ASN A 181 -25.04 20.48 14.48
C ASN A 181 -23.66 20.73 13.87
N THR A 182 -22.78 19.76 14.00
CA THR A 182 -21.42 19.84 13.48
C THR A 182 -21.37 19.92 11.96
N ALA A 183 -22.23 19.17 11.26
CA ALA A 183 -22.34 19.24 9.81
C ALA A 183 -22.72 20.64 9.34
N ARG A 184 -23.61 21.35 10.06
CA ARG A 184 -23.91 22.76 9.79
C ARG A 184 -22.72 23.68 10.05
N TYR A 185 -22.00 23.49 11.16
CA TYR A 185 -20.77 24.24 11.41
C TYR A 185 -19.69 24.02 10.34
N CYS A 186 -19.71 22.85 9.70
CA CYS A 186 -18.84 22.50 8.59
C CYS A 186 -19.40 22.88 7.20
N GLY A 187 -20.60 23.45 7.11
CA GLY A 187 -21.23 23.84 5.84
C GLY A 187 -21.60 22.66 4.94
N LEU A 188 -21.94 21.51 5.53
CA LEU A 188 -22.19 20.26 4.81
C LEU A 188 -23.69 19.98 4.57
N ILE A 189 -24.57 20.59 5.37
CA ILE A 189 -26.04 20.51 5.30
C ILE A 189 -26.67 21.84 5.72
#